data_AF-A0A4Q4ZL86-F1
#
_entry.id   AF-A0A4Q4ZL86-F1
#
_cell.length_a   1.000
_cell.length_b   1.000
_cell.length_c   1.000
_cell.angle_alpha   90.00
_cell.angle_beta   90.00
_cell.angle_gamma   90.00
#
_symmetry.space_group_name_H-M   'P 1'
#
loop_
_entity.id
_entity.type
_entity.pdbx_description
1 polymer ?
#
loop_
_entity_poly.entity_id
_entity_poly.type
_entity_poly.pdbx_seq_one_letter_code
_entity_poly.pdbx_strand_id
1 'polypeptide(L)' 'MAEYDADLQRAVDATSVAKDAGEVDLVQYLREQLAERDIETADEDWLRRVVAGIESDPNYMVESEPSDFVAREDRDDPTG' A
#
# COMPACT_ATOMS: atom_id res chain seq x y z
N MET A 1 -3.62 -14.95 -12.60
CA MET A 1 -3.20 -13.55 -12.83
C MET A 1 -3.05 -12.98 -11.45
N ALA A 2 -1.89 -12.42 -11.09
CA ALA A 2 -1.74 -11.78 -9.79
C ALA A 2 -2.85 -10.74 -9.70
N GLU A 3 -3.80 -10.97 -8.80
CA GLU A 3 -4.87 -10.01 -8.57
C GLU A 3 -4.17 -8.85 -7.89
N TYR A 4 -3.78 -7.85 -8.68
CA TYR A 4 -3.28 -6.61 -8.13
C TYR A 4 -4.39 -6.10 -7.23
N ASP A 5 -4.14 -6.01 -5.93
CA ASP A 5 -5.15 -5.46 -5.06
C ASP A 5 -5.33 -3.99 -5.44
N ALA A 6 -6.49 -3.68 -6.04
CA ALA A 6 -6.78 -2.35 -6.54
C ALA A 6 -6.70 -1.31 -5.42
N ASP A 7 -6.89 -1.74 -4.17
CA ASP A 7 -6.79 -0.89 -3.01
C ASP A 7 -5.33 -0.61 -2.61
N LEU A 8 -4.38 -1.54 -2.84
CA LEU A 8 -2.94 -1.26 -2.72
C LEU A 8 -2.51 -0.16 -3.70
N GLN A 9 -2.86 -0.31 -4.99
CA GLN A 9 -2.47 0.70 -5.99
C GLN A 9 -3.11 2.06 -5.67
N ARG A 10 -4.37 2.09 -5.25
CA ARG A 10 -5.04 3.34 -4.83
C ARG A 10 -4.38 4.01 -3.63
N ALA A 11 -3.79 3.25 -2.71
CA ALA A 11 -3.05 3.80 -1.58
C ALA A 11 -1.75 4.45 -2.08
N VAL A 12 -1.02 3.77 -2.96
CA VAL A 12 0.21 4.27 -3.60
C VAL A 12 -0.05 5.54 -4.41
N ASP A 13 -1.09 5.56 -5.23
CA ASP A 13 -1.48 6.74 -6.03
C ASP A 13 -1.79 7.95 -5.13
N ALA A 14 -2.52 7.72 -4.03
CA ALA A 14 -2.83 8.77 -3.06
C ALA A 14 -1.57 9.31 -2.37
N THR A 15 -0.62 8.45 -2.00
CA THR A 15 0.67 8.86 -1.44
C THR A 15 1.51 9.67 -2.44
N SER A 16 1.47 9.32 -3.73
CA SER A 16 2.13 10.10 -4.78
C SER A 16 1.56 11.52 -4.88
N VAL A 17 0.23 11.67 -4.83
CA VAL A 17 -0.44 12.97 -4.79
C VAL A 17 -0.07 13.76 -3.52
N ALA A 18 -0.01 13.10 -2.37
CA ALA A 18 0.37 13.73 -1.11
C ALA A 18 1.82 14.26 -1.14
N LYS A 19 2.75 13.49 -1.70
CA LYS A 19 4.13 13.94 -1.95
C LYS A 19 4.16 15.21 -2.80
N ASP A 20 3.40 15.25 -3.89
CA ASP A 20 3.33 16.44 -4.76
C ASP A 20 2.74 17.66 -4.02
N ALA A 21 1.80 17.42 -3.10
CA ALA A 21 1.23 18.45 -2.22
C ALA A 21 2.18 18.92 -1.10
N GLY A 22 3.34 18.28 -0.92
CA GLY A 22 4.34 18.64 0.09
C GLY A 22 4.26 17.86 1.40
N GLU A 23 3.60 16.70 1.41
CA GLU A 23 3.62 15.77 2.55
C GLU A 23 5.06 15.30 2.85
N VAL A 24 5.41 15.28 4.14
CA VAL A 24 6.79 15.02 4.59
C VAL A 24 6.96 13.59 5.09
N ASP A 25 5.90 13.01 5.67
CA ASP A 25 5.93 11.64 6.19
C ASP A 25 5.10 10.69 5.31
N LEU A 26 5.66 10.38 4.15
CA LEU A 26 5.01 9.50 3.16
C LEU A 26 4.83 8.07 3.67
N VAL A 27 5.67 7.60 4.60
CA VAL A 27 5.56 6.25 5.17
C VAL A 27 4.34 6.16 6.08
N GLN A 28 4.15 7.14 6.97
CA GLN A 28 2.95 7.20 7.80
C GLN A 28 1.71 7.42 6.93
N TYR A 29 1.77 8.35 5.97
CA TYR A 29 0.65 8.62 5.07
C TYR A 29 0.22 7.37 4.29
N LEU A 30 1.16 6.62 3.72
CA LEU A 30 0.88 5.36 3.04
C LEU A 30 0.20 4.36 3.98
N ARG A 31 0.68 4.25 5.23
CA ARG A 31 0.09 3.36 6.24
C ARG A 31 -1.35 3.73 6.57
N GLU A 32 -1.65 5.01 6.69
CA GLU A 32 -3.01 5.52 6.91
C GLU A 32 -3.91 5.20 5.71
N GLN A 33 -3.42 5.42 4.48
CA GLN A 33 -4.16 5.08 3.26
C GLN A 33 -4.47 3.59 3.15
N LEU A 34 -3.55 2.72 3.56
CA LEU A 34 -3.78 1.28 3.60
C LEU A 34 -4.85 0.94 4.65
N ALA A 35 -4.75 1.51 5.85
CA ALA A 35 -5.70 1.26 6.94
C ALA A 35 -7.13 1.72 6.58
N GLU A 36 -7.29 2.84 5.85
CA GLU A 36 -8.59 3.29 5.33
C GLU A 36 -9.25 2.29 4.37
N ARG A 37 -8.46 1.38 3.81
CA ARG A 37 -8.90 0.34 2.86
C ARG A 37 -8.96 -1.06 3.51
N ASP A 38 -8.98 -1.13 4.85
CA ASP A 38 -8.91 -2.37 5.63
C ASP A 38 -7.61 -3.18 5.40
N ILE A 39 -6.53 -2.54 4.93
CA ILE A 39 -5.22 -3.17 4.72
C ILE A 39 -4.28 -2.76 5.84
N GLU A 40 -3.91 -3.72 6.68
CA GLU A 40 -2.91 -3.51 7.73
C GLU A 40 -1.61 -4.21 7.34
N THR A 41 -0.48 -3.54 7.51
CA THR A 41 0.83 -4.17 7.32
C THR A 41 1.85 -3.71 8.36
N ALA A 42 2.64 -4.68 8.83
CA ALA A 42 3.81 -4.46 9.67
C ALA A 42 5.12 -4.42 8.85
N ASP A 43 5.04 -4.61 7.53
CA ASP A 43 6.21 -4.66 6.65
C ASP A 43 6.75 -3.25 6.36
N GLU A 44 7.58 -2.75 7.28
CA GLU A 44 8.23 -1.44 7.15
C GLU A 44 9.19 -1.37 5.95
N ASP A 45 9.84 -2.48 5.59
CA ASP A 45 10.76 -2.53 4.47
C ASP A 45 10.01 -2.37 3.15
N TRP A 46 8.85 -3.02 3.02
CA TRP A 46 7.96 -2.81 1.89
C TRP A 46 7.45 -1.37 1.81
N LEU A 47 6.98 -0.79 2.92
CA LEU A 47 6.50 0.61 2.95
C LEU A 47 7.59 1.58 2.46
N ARG A 48 8.82 1.42 2.96
CA ARG A 48 9.96 2.26 2.55
C ARG A 48 10.32 2.06 1.08
N ARG A 49 10.23 0.82 0.58
CA ARG A 49 10.50 0.51 -0.83
C ARG A 49 9.48 1.17 -1.76
N VAL A 50 8.20 1.13 -1.40
CA VAL A 50 7.12 1.78 -2.14
C VAL A 50 7.30 3.29 -2.13
N VAL A 51 7.58 3.89 -0.97
CA VAL A 51 7.86 5.32 -0.86
C VAL A 51 9.07 5.71 -1.72
N ALA A 52 10.18 4.95 -1.68
CA ALA A 52 11.33 5.20 -2.55
C ALA A 52 10.97 5.10 -4.05
N GLY A 53 10.07 4.18 -4.40
CA GLY A 53 9.47 4.07 -5.73
C GLY A 53 8.73 5.34 -6.14
N ILE A 54 7.79 5.80 -5.31
CA ILE A 54 7.03 7.05 -5.50
C ILE A 54 7.94 8.28 -5.55
N GLU A 55 9.01 8.28 -4.74
CA GLU A 55 10.00 9.34 -4.74
C GLU A 55 10.71 9.45 -6.10
N SER A 56 11.08 8.30 -6.67
CA SER A 56 11.76 8.20 -7.95
C SER A 56 10.83 8.35 -9.16
N ASP A 57 9.59 7.90 -9.07
CA ASP A 57 8.60 7.91 -10.15
C ASP A 57 7.20 8.30 -9.61
N PRO A 58 6.63 9.44 -10.04
CA PRO A 58 5.31 9.86 -9.57
C PRO A 58 4.15 8.96 -10.08
N ASN A 59 4.39 8.12 -11.09
CA ASN A 59 3.45 7.11 -11.60
C ASN A 59 3.88 5.70 -11.17
N TYR A 60 4.58 5.58 -10.04
CA TYR A 60 5.02 4.29 -9.51
C TYR A 60 3.83 3.33 -9.36
N MET A 61 3.97 2.15 -9.95
CA MET A 61 3.01 1.06 -9.79
C MET A 61 3.55 0.06 -8.77
N VAL A 62 2.67 -0.41 -7.89
CA VAL A 62 3.03 -1.42 -6.90
C VAL A 62 3.33 -2.74 -7.59
N GLU A 63 4.56 -3.22 -7.45
CA GLU A 63 5.03 -4.44 -8.14
C GLU A 63 4.89 -5.70 -7.28
N SER A 64 4.67 -5.53 -5.97
CA SER A 64 4.59 -6.64 -5.01
C SER A 64 3.76 -6.22 -3.80
N GLU A 65 3.06 -7.18 -3.22
CA GLU A 65 2.34 -7.03 -1.95
C GLU A 65 3.33 -7.05 -0.77
N PRO A 66 2.97 -6.47 0.40
CA PRO A 66 3.78 -6.63 1.60
C PRO A 66 3.85 -8.10 2.02
N SER A 67 4.92 -8.52 2.70
CA SER A 67 5.10 -9.93 3.06
C SER A 67 4.04 -10.47 4.01
N ASP A 68 3.40 -9.57 4.77
CA ASP A 68 2.34 -9.85 5.73
C ASP A 68 0.95 -9.50 5.18
N PHE A 69 0.83 -9.35 3.86
CA PHE A 69 -0.45 -9.06 3.22
C PHE A 69 -1.45 -10.19 3.45
N VAL A 70 -2.59 -9.86 4.06
CA VAL A 70 -3.73 -10.77 4.21
C VAL A 70 -4.87 -10.23 3.36
N ALA A 71 -5.11 -10.87 2.21
CA ALA A 71 -6.26 -10.55 1.37
C ALA A 71 -7.55 -10.78 2.18
N ARG A 72 -8.53 -9.88 2.04
CA ARG A 72 -9.81 -9.92 2.76
C ARG A 72 -10.54 -11.26 2.62
N GLU A 73 -10.27 -12.02 1.55
CA GLU A 73 -10.83 -13.35 1.30
C GLU A 73 -10.45 -14.41 2.34
N ASP A 74 -9.33 -14.27 3.07
CA ASP A 74 -8.91 -15.25 4.08
C ASP A 74 -9.62 -15.08 5.43
N ARG A 75 -10.43 -14.02 5.62
CA ARG A 75 -11.18 -13.76 6.87
C ARG A 75 -12.58 -14.41 6.91
N ASP A 76 -13.09 -14.95 5.81
CA ASP A 76 -14.48 -15.40 5.66
C ASP A 76 -14.66 -16.91 5.31
N ASP A 77 -13.76 -17.81 5.74
CA ASP A 77 -14.10 -19.25 5.83
C ASP A 77 -14.38 -19.69 7.29
N PRO A 78 -15.66 -19.64 7.73
CA PRO A 78 -16.11 -20.28 8.95
C PRO A 78 -16.67 -21.70 8.71
N THR A 79 -16.08 -22.51 7.82
CA THR A 79 -16.60 -23.88 7.55
C THR A 79 -15.63 -24.97 8.01
N GLY A 80 -15.56 -25.14 9.33
CA GLY A 80 -15.11 -26.37 9.99
C GLY A 80 -16.28 -27.13 10.60
#